data_AF-A4BMP5-F1
#
_entry.id   AF-A4BMP5-F1
#
_cell.length_a   1.000
_cell.length_b   1.000
_cell.length_c   1.000
_cell.angle_alpha   90.00
_cell.angle_beta   90.00
_cell.angle_gamma   90.00
#
_symmetry.space_group_name_H-M   'P 1'
#
loop_
_entity.id
_entity.type
_entity.pdbx_description
1 polymer ?
#
loop_
_entity_poly.entity_id
_entity_poly.type
_entity_poly.pdbx_seq_one_letter_code
_entity_poly.pdbx_strand_id
1 'polypeptide(L)'
;MLPLLKFSADGKEHTMQEAREGLAEIMGLTQEDLEERLPSGRQSTFANRVAWAKVYLTQAGVLESPKRGKFHISDRGRKVLTEGPDRNTATLTTTIVY
;
A
#
# COMPACT_ATOMS: atom_id res chain seq x y z
N MET A 1 2.43 0.37 -4.41
CA MET A 1 3.55 -0.04 -3.54
C MET A 1 3.50 -1.54 -3.32
N LEU A 2 4.61 -2.27 -3.49
CA LEU A 2 4.66 -3.73 -3.31
C LEU A 2 4.26 -4.20 -1.88
N PRO A 3 4.64 -3.51 -0.79
CA PRO A 3 4.21 -3.88 0.55
C PRO A 3 2.68 -3.97 0.73
N LEU A 4 1.92 -3.01 0.20
CA LEU A 4 0.45 -3.01 0.31
C LEU A 4 -0.18 -4.17 -0.47
N LEU A 5 0.39 -4.53 -1.63
CA LEU A 5 -0.07 -5.68 -2.41
C LEU A 5 0.22 -6.99 -1.66
N LYS A 6 1.42 -7.12 -1.07
CA LYS A 6 1.79 -8.27 -0.23
C LYS A 6 0.94 -8.40 1.03
N PHE A 7 0.65 -7.28 1.70
CA PHE A 7 -0.27 -7.25 2.85
C PHE A 7 -1.65 -7.81 2.48
N SER A 8 -2.13 -7.50 1.28
CA SER A 8 -3.44 -7.96 0.78
C SER A 8 -3.43 -9.41 0.26
N ALA A 9 -2.28 -10.12 0.30
CA ALA A 9 -2.13 -11.44 -0.32
C ALA A 9 -2.96 -12.54 0.34
N ASP A 10 -3.45 -12.31 1.56
CA ASP A 10 -4.34 -13.24 2.27
C ASP A 10 -5.73 -13.39 1.62
N GLY A 11 -6.05 -12.55 0.62
CA GLY A 11 -7.31 -12.57 -0.11
C GLY A 11 -8.49 -11.99 0.67
N LYS A 12 -8.28 -11.53 1.90
CA LYS A 12 -9.34 -10.97 2.74
C LYS A 12 -9.60 -9.51 2.37
N GLU A 13 -10.75 -9.03 2.81
CA GLU A 13 -11.05 -7.61 2.74
C GLU A 13 -10.40 -6.86 3.90
N HIS A 14 -9.69 -5.80 3.57
CA HIS A 14 -9.01 -4.93 4.51
C HIS A 14 -9.52 -3.50 4.41
N THR A 15 -9.45 -2.81 5.52
CA THR A 15 -9.64 -1.36 5.61
C THR A 15 -8.31 -0.63 5.43
N MET A 16 -8.40 0.67 5.16
CA MET A 16 -7.20 1.53 5.14
C MET A 16 -6.53 1.66 6.51
N GLN A 17 -7.24 1.35 7.61
CA GLN A 17 -6.65 1.36 8.95
C GLN A 17 -5.80 0.12 9.18
N GLU A 18 -6.37 -1.07 9.00
CA GLU A 18 -5.65 -2.35 9.09
C GLU A 18 -4.41 -2.37 8.19
N ALA A 19 -4.56 -1.83 6.97
CA ALA A 19 -3.45 -1.70 6.05
C ALA A 19 -2.32 -0.79 6.55
N ARG A 20 -2.63 0.31 7.24
CA ARG A 20 -1.60 1.20 7.79
C ARG A 20 -0.90 0.54 8.97
N GLU A 21 -1.66 -0.08 9.87
CA GLU A 21 -1.13 -0.76 11.05
C GLU A 21 -0.21 -1.92 10.64
N GLY A 22 -0.68 -2.81 9.77
CA GLY A 22 0.13 -3.93 9.29
C GLY A 22 1.35 -3.49 8.47
N LEU A 23 1.23 -2.43 7.66
CA LEU A 23 2.39 -1.90 6.94
C LEU A 23 3.41 -1.22 7.85
N ALA A 24 2.97 -0.53 8.90
CA ALA A 24 3.85 0.06 9.88
C ALA A 24 4.67 -1.03 10.59
N GLU A 25 4.03 -2.12 10.99
CA GLU A 25 4.68 -3.28 11.61
C GLU A 25 5.68 -3.95 10.64
N ILE A 26 5.27 -4.24 9.40
CA ILE A 26 6.13 -4.85 8.37
C ILE A 26 7.36 -3.97 8.07
N MET A 27 7.21 -2.65 8.12
CA MET A 27 8.27 -1.69 7.82
C MET A 27 9.09 -1.28 9.05
N GLY A 28 8.72 -1.72 10.25
CA GLY A 28 9.39 -1.37 11.50
C GLY A 28 9.33 0.13 11.82
N LEU A 29 8.23 0.81 11.46
CA LEU A 29 8.09 2.24 11.68
C LEU A 29 7.93 2.58 13.16
N THR A 30 8.61 3.62 13.60
CA THR A 30 8.47 4.16 14.95
C THR A 30 7.25 5.07 15.06
N GLN A 31 6.87 5.43 16.29
CA GLN A 31 5.80 6.41 16.51
C GLN A 31 6.12 7.76 15.87
N GLU A 32 7.39 8.17 15.90
CA GLU A 32 7.86 9.41 15.27
C GLU A 32 7.67 9.38 13.75
N ASP A 33 8.00 8.25 13.10
CA ASP A 33 7.76 8.06 11.65
C ASP A 33 6.27 8.13 11.29
N LEU A 34 5.40 7.59 12.16
CA LEU A 34 3.95 7.60 11.96
C LEU A 34 3.33 8.98 12.18
N GLU A 35 3.95 9.79 13.04
CA GLU A 35 3.53 11.15 13.37
C GLU A 35 4.09 12.20 12.41
N GLU A 36 5.15 11.88 11.65
CA GLU A 36 5.71 12.75 10.62
C GLU A 36 4.61 13.28 9.69
N ARG A 37 4.51 14.61 9.57
CA ARG A 37 3.47 15.28 8.79
C ARG A 37 4.00 15.72 7.44
N LEU A 38 3.10 15.73 6.45
CA LEU A 38 3.36 16.45 5.20
C LEU A 38 3.60 17.94 5.48
N PRO A 39 4.27 18.68 4.58
CA PRO A 39 4.45 20.14 4.71
C PRO A 39 3.15 20.92 4.91
N SER A 40 2.01 20.38 4.47
CA SER A 40 0.69 20.95 4.68
C SER A 40 0.13 20.79 6.10
N GLY A 41 0.74 19.95 6.95
CA GLY A 41 0.35 19.66 8.34
C GLY A 41 -0.91 18.81 8.54
N ARG A 42 -1.73 18.60 7.51
CA ARG A 42 -3.08 18.01 7.66
C ARG A 42 -3.10 16.50 7.82
N GLN A 43 -2.12 15.80 7.25
CA GLN A 43 -2.05 14.32 7.25
C GLN A 43 -0.63 13.88 7.57
N SER A 44 -0.49 12.69 8.18
CA SER A 44 0.83 12.07 8.27
C SER A 44 1.31 11.63 6.90
N THR A 45 2.62 11.74 6.70
CA THR A 45 3.31 11.37 5.46
C THR A 45 3.05 9.89 5.15
N PHE A 46 3.15 9.02 6.15
CA PHE A 46 2.87 7.60 5.99
C PHE A 46 1.42 7.32 5.59
N ALA A 47 0.44 7.88 6.29
CA ALA A 47 -0.98 7.64 6.00
C ALA A 47 -1.35 8.12 4.58
N ASN A 48 -0.74 9.23 4.12
CA ASN A 48 -0.90 9.75 2.78
C ASN A 48 -0.29 8.82 1.71
N ARG A 49 0.94 8.35 1.94
CA ARG A 49 1.63 7.39 1.04
C ARG A 49 0.83 6.10 0.87
N VAL A 50 0.32 5.53 1.97
CA VAL A 50 -0.51 4.31 1.92
C VAL A 50 -1.81 4.55 1.14
N ALA A 51 -2.44 5.72 1.31
CA ALA A 51 -3.64 6.08 0.55
C ALA A 51 -3.37 6.16 -0.97
N TRP A 52 -2.29 6.84 -1.38
CA TRP A 52 -1.89 6.90 -2.79
C TRP A 52 -1.55 5.52 -3.36
N ALA A 53 -0.83 4.70 -2.58
CA ALA A 53 -0.54 3.33 -3.00
C ALA A 53 -1.81 2.53 -3.28
N LYS A 54 -2.83 2.65 -2.42
CA LYS A 54 -4.13 2.01 -2.65
C LYS A 54 -4.76 2.49 -3.95
N VAL A 55 -4.77 3.81 -4.20
CA VAL A 55 -5.34 4.40 -5.43
C VAL A 55 -4.66 3.82 -6.66
N TYR A 56 -3.33 3.88 -6.72
CA TYR A 56 -2.59 3.40 -7.89
C TYR A 56 -2.72 1.89 -8.09
N LEU A 57 -2.72 1.08 -7.03
CA LEU A 57 -2.92 -0.36 -7.14
C LEU A 57 -4.35 -0.72 -7.57
N THR A 58 -5.35 0.07 -7.15
CA THR A 58 -6.73 -0.08 -7.64
C THR A 58 -6.80 0.26 -9.13
N GLN A 59 -6.17 1.37 -9.56
CA GLN A 59 -6.11 1.78 -10.97
C GLN A 59 -5.36 0.76 -11.84
N ALA A 60 -4.32 0.11 -11.31
CA ALA A 60 -3.60 -0.96 -11.98
C ALA A 60 -4.38 -2.30 -12.04
N GLY A 61 -5.57 -2.35 -11.45
CA GLY A 61 -6.44 -3.53 -11.42
C GLY A 61 -5.92 -4.67 -10.56
N VAL A 62 -4.94 -4.43 -9.69
CA VAL A 62 -4.36 -5.45 -8.79
C VAL A 62 -5.00 -5.46 -7.41
N LEU A 63 -5.73 -4.40 -7.06
CA LEU A 63 -6.65 -4.36 -5.93
C LEU A 63 -8.05 -3.99 -6.42
N GLU A 64 -9.05 -4.47 -5.70
CA GLU A 64 -10.47 -4.14 -5.91
C GLU A 64 -11.07 -3.54 -4.64
N SER A 65 -12.13 -2.73 -4.79
CA SER A 65 -12.83 -2.09 -3.67
C SER A 65 -14.33 -2.42 -3.74
N PRO A 66 -14.74 -3.62 -3.31
CA PRO A 66 -16.10 -4.11 -3.51
C PRO A 66 -17.15 -3.34 -2.70
N LYS A 67 -16.73 -2.66 -1.62
CA LYS A 67 -17.58 -1.82 -0.79
C LYS A 67 -16.82 -0.63 -0.24
N ARG A 68 -17.57 0.39 0.17
CA ARG A 68 -17.00 1.62 0.74
C ARG A 68 -16.09 1.29 1.92
N GLY A 69 -14.87 1.81 1.87
CA GLY A 69 -13.89 1.71 2.95
C GLY A 69 -13.14 0.38 3.04
N LYS A 70 -13.42 -0.59 2.16
CA LYS A 70 -12.71 -1.89 2.12
C LYS A 70 -12.13 -2.18 0.75
N PHE A 71 -11.05 -2.94 0.73
CA PHE A 71 -10.38 -3.40 -0.48
C PHE A 71 -9.80 -4.80 -0.28
N HIS A 72 -9.56 -5.52 -1.37
CA HIS A 72 -8.89 -6.82 -1.36
C HIS A 72 -8.06 -6.99 -2.63
N ILE A 73 -7.20 -8.01 -2.67
CA ILE A 73 -6.41 -8.34 -3.86
C ILE A 73 -7.27 -8.98 -4.95
N SER A 74 -7.12 -8.51 -6.18
CA SER A 74 -7.80 -9.12 -7.33
C SER A 74 -7.07 -10.39 -7.79
N ASP A 75 -7.68 -11.16 -8.69
CA ASP A 75 -7.01 -12.30 -9.31
C ASP A 75 -5.78 -11.89 -10.12
N ARG A 76 -5.81 -10.71 -10.76
CA ARG A 76 -4.64 -10.11 -11.41
C ARG A 76 -3.55 -9.80 -10.37
N GLY A 77 -3.92 -9.24 -9.21
CA GLY A 77 -2.97 -8.98 -8.13
C GLY A 77 -2.32 -10.25 -7.60
N ARG A 78 -3.09 -11.34 -7.43
CA ARG A 78 -2.57 -12.65 -7.06
C ARG A 78 -1.56 -13.16 -8.08
N LYS A 79 -1.88 -13.07 -9.39
CA LYS A 79 -0.96 -13.43 -10.47
C LYS A 79 0.35 -12.64 -10.41
N VAL A 80 0.27 -11.32 -10.18
CA VAL A 80 1.47 -10.47 -10.04
C VAL A 80 2.35 -10.91 -8.85
N LEU A 81 1.76 -11.40 -7.76
CA LEU A 81 2.52 -11.93 -6.63
C LEU A 81 3.11 -13.32 -6.89
N THR A 82 2.40 -14.19 -7.61
CA THR A 82 2.83 -15.57 -7.91
C THR A 82 3.84 -15.66 -9.03
N GLU A 83 3.69 -14.81 -10.07
CA GLU A 83 4.63 -14.73 -11.19
C GLU A 83 5.95 -14.10 -10.73
N GLY A 84 5.92 -13.38 -9.61
CA GLY A 84 7.06 -12.67 -9.05
C GLY A 84 7.58 -11.59 -10.00
N PRO A 85 8.08 -10.46 -9.48
CA PRO A 85 9.07 -9.74 -10.24
C PRO A 85 10.32 -10.62 -10.25
N ASP A 86 10.44 -11.49 -11.26
CA ASP A 86 11.75 -11.96 -11.67
C ASP A 86 12.57 -10.70 -12.03
N ARG A 87 13.43 -10.33 -11.09
CA ARG A 87 14.62 -9.50 -11.23
C ARG A 87 14.54 -7.99 -11.54
N ASN A 88 13.55 -7.41 -12.23
CA ASN A 88 13.76 -6.05 -12.80
C ASN A 88 12.63 -5.00 -12.63
N THR A 89 12.02 -4.84 -11.46
CA THR A 89 11.20 -3.63 -11.18
C THR A 89 11.52 -2.99 -9.84
N ALA A 90 12.77 -2.53 -9.72
CA ALA A 90 13.19 -1.52 -8.74
C ALA A 90 12.79 -0.08 -9.15
N THR A 91 11.79 0.10 -10.02
CA THR A 91 11.47 1.40 -10.65
C THR A 91 10.15 2.01 -10.19
N LEU A 92 9.64 1.64 -9.01
CA LEU A 92 8.61 2.45 -8.31
C LEU A 92 9.11 2.93 -6.93
N THR A 93 10.44 3.05 -6.78
CA THR A 93 11.08 3.44 -5.52
C THR A 93 11.66 4.86 -5.51
N THR A 94 11.61 5.60 -6.61
CA THR A 94 12.23 6.93 -6.67
C THR A 94 11.32 7.90 -7.40
N THR A 95 10.39 8.53 -6.68
CA THR A 95 9.92 9.93 -6.82
C THR A 95 8.67 10.08 -5.94
N ILE A 96 8.82 9.96 -4.62
CA ILE A 96 8.03 10.73 -3.63
C ILE A 96 8.97 11.08 -2.47
N VAL A 97 10.12 11.64 -2.84
CA VAL A 97 11.00 12.45 -1.98
C VAL A 97 11.44 13.59 -2.89
N TYR A 98 10.59 14.60 -3.00
CA TYR A 98 10.82 16.04 -3.20
C TYR A 98 9.46 16.70 -3.37
#